data_AF-Q1JZU0-F1
#
_entry.id   AF-Q1JZU0-F1
#
_cell.length_a   1.000
_cell.length_b   1.000
_cell.length_c   1.000
_cell.angle_alpha   90.00
_cell.angle_beta   90.00
_cell.angle_gamma   90.00
#
_symmetry.space_group_name_H-M   'P 1'
#
loop_
_entity.id
_entity.type
_entity.pdbx_description
1 polymer ?
#
loop_
_entity_poly.entity_id
_entity_poly.type
_entity_poly.pdbx_seq_one_letter_code
_entity_poly.pdbx_strand_id
1 'polypeptide(L)'
;MNDISIDTHLKSMMPKLSFDKETPQSGFADMLTEAIDQTNKAQLDADSAVTDLVTGKADNLHEVMLSMEEADVSMRMLVQIRNKVVDAYKEIIQMQV
;
A
#
# COMPACT_ATOMS: atom_id res chain seq x y z
N MET A 1 57.94 -4.09 23.60
CA MET A 1 57.32 -3.23 22.58
C MET A 1 57.24 -4.05 21.30
N ASN A 2 56.06 -4.61 20.99
CA ASN A 2 55.10 -4.08 20.00
C ASN A 2 55.70 -4.17 18.58
N ASP A 3 55.21 -5.01 17.67
CA ASP A 3 53.84 -4.99 17.18
C ASP A 3 53.48 -6.35 16.55
N ILE A 4 52.32 -6.89 16.93
CA ILE A 4 51.72 -8.08 16.34
C ILE A 4 50.97 -7.60 15.10
N SER A 5 51.49 -7.84 13.91
CA SER A 5 50.86 -7.48 12.62
C SER A 5 49.66 -8.37 12.26
N ILE A 6 48.70 -8.54 13.17
CA ILE A 6 47.47 -9.34 12.98
C ILE A 6 46.23 -8.43 12.85
N ASP A 7 46.37 -7.13 12.60
CA ASP A 7 45.21 -6.24 12.40
C ASP A 7 44.74 -6.13 10.94
N THR A 8 45.53 -6.61 9.97
CA THR A 8 45.27 -6.32 8.55
C THR A 8 44.39 -7.36 7.83
N HIS A 9 44.18 -8.55 8.41
CA HIS A 9 43.46 -9.64 7.71
C HIS A 9 42.04 -9.92 8.21
N LEU A 10 41.57 -9.30 9.30
CA LEU A 10 40.19 -9.49 9.77
C LEU A 10 39.18 -8.52 9.12
N LYS A 11 39.66 -7.40 8.56
CA LYS A 11 38.81 -6.37 7.93
C LYS A 11 38.25 -6.79 6.56
N SER A 12 38.77 -7.87 5.98
CA SER A 12 38.34 -8.41 4.68
C SER A 12 37.25 -9.48 4.77
N MET A 13 36.90 -9.94 5.98
CA MET A 13 35.84 -10.94 6.21
C MET A 13 34.55 -10.35 6.76
N MET A 14 34.48 -9.04 6.97
CA MET A 14 33.21 -8.40 7.25
C MET A 14 32.44 -8.35 5.92
N PRO A 15 31.30 -9.05 5.78
CA PRO A 15 30.39 -8.73 4.70
C PRO A 15 30.09 -7.24 4.87
N LYS A 16 30.45 -6.45 3.85
CA LYS A 16 29.82 -5.15 3.69
C LYS A 16 28.35 -5.49 3.56
N LEU A 17 27.60 -5.31 4.64
CA LEU A 17 26.17 -5.04 4.60
C LEU A 17 26.04 -3.71 3.84
N SER A 18 26.34 -3.78 2.55
CA SER A 18 25.86 -2.82 1.58
C SER A 18 24.36 -3.03 1.64
N PHE A 19 23.69 -2.20 2.44
CA PHE A 19 22.32 -1.84 2.15
C PHE A 19 22.42 -1.16 0.80
N ASP A 20 22.34 -1.98 -0.25
CA ASP A 20 22.07 -1.51 -1.58
C ASP A 20 20.77 -0.75 -1.42
N LYS A 21 20.88 0.58 -1.50
CA LYS A 21 19.75 1.46 -1.44
C LYS A 21 19.11 1.31 -2.81
N GLU A 22 18.48 0.15 -3.03
CA GLU A 22 17.63 -0.06 -4.18
C GLU A 22 16.71 1.15 -4.20
N THR A 23 16.80 1.90 -5.29
CA THR A 23 15.92 3.01 -5.59
C THR A 23 14.50 2.61 -5.21
N PRO A 24 13.75 3.44 -4.45
CA PRO A 24 12.46 3.04 -3.94
C PRO A 24 11.56 2.72 -5.12
N GLN A 25 11.46 1.43 -5.43
CA GLN A 25 10.42 0.87 -6.26
C GLN A 25 9.14 1.16 -5.48
N SER A 26 8.33 2.10 -5.98
CA SER A 26 7.04 2.58 -5.46
C SER A 26 6.76 2.18 -4.01
N GLY A 27 6.98 3.11 -3.07
CA GLY A 27 6.87 2.80 -1.64
C GLY A 27 5.45 2.32 -1.29
N PHE A 28 5.31 1.61 -0.18
CA PHE A 28 3.99 1.21 0.33
C PHE A 28 3.00 2.39 0.41
N ALA A 29 3.49 3.60 0.72
CA ALA A 29 2.69 4.83 0.74
C ALA A 29 2.15 5.22 -0.65
N ASP A 30 2.94 5.03 -1.71
CA ASP A 30 2.55 5.29 -3.09
C ASP A 30 1.47 4.29 -3.52
N MET A 31 1.68 3.00 -3.24
CA MET A 31 0.69 1.94 -3.49
C MET A 31 -0.61 2.18 -2.72
N LEU A 32 -0.53 2.62 -1.46
CA LEU A 32 -1.71 2.95 -0.66
C LEU A 32 -2.46 4.15 -1.23
N THR A 33 -1.73 5.17 -1.66
CA THR A 33 -2.33 6.36 -2.30
C THR A 33 -3.04 5.97 -3.58
N GLU A 34 -2.39 5.16 -4.42
CA GLU A 34 -2.99 4.65 -5.66
C GLU A 34 -4.25 3.82 -5.39
N ALA A 35 -4.24 2.95 -4.37
CA ALA A 35 -5.41 2.16 -3.99
C ALA A 35 -6.58 3.04 -3.49
N ILE A 36 -6.29 4.13 -2.78
CA ILE A 36 -7.30 5.12 -2.36
C ILE A 36 -7.91 5.78 -3.59
N ASP A 37 -7.08 6.25 -4.52
CA ASP A 37 -7.52 6.92 -5.75
C ASP A 37 -8.36 5.99 -6.62
N GLN A 38 -7.94 4.73 -6.77
CA GLN A 38 -8.69 3.70 -7.51
C GLN A 38 -10.05 3.42 -6.85
N THR A 39 -10.10 3.30 -5.51
CA THR A 39 -11.36 3.09 -4.78
C THR A 39 -12.30 4.27 -4.94
N ASN A 40 -11.79 5.50 -4.86
CA ASN A 40 -12.58 6.71 -5.07
C ASN A 40 -13.14 6.77 -6.50
N LYS A 41 -12.32 6.42 -7.49
CA LYS A 41 -12.76 6.34 -8.88
C LYS A 41 -13.87 5.30 -9.05
N ALA A 42 -13.70 4.10 -8.50
CA ALA A 42 -14.72 3.05 -8.56
C ALA A 42 -16.06 3.51 -7.95
N GLN A 43 -16.01 4.26 -6.84
CA GLN A 43 -17.22 4.86 -6.26
C GLN A 43 -17.90 5.86 -7.20
N LEU A 44 -17.13 6.80 -7.77
CA LEU A 44 -17.67 7.80 -8.70
C LEU A 44 -18.26 7.16 -9.97
N ASP A 45 -17.59 6.13 -10.49
CA ASP A 45 -18.05 5.39 -11.65
C ASP A 45 -19.37 4.65 -11.32
N ALA A 46 -19.46 4.02 -10.15
CA ALA A 46 -20.70 3.39 -9.67
C ALA A 46 -21.84 4.40 -9.49
N ASP A 47 -21.59 5.56 -8.89
CA ASP A 47 -22.58 6.64 -8.72
C ASP A 47 -23.08 7.18 -10.07
N SER A 48 -22.17 7.33 -11.04
CA SER A 48 -22.53 7.72 -12.41
C SER A 48 -23.38 6.66 -13.08
N ALA A 49 -23.00 5.39 -12.96
CA ALA A 49 -23.72 4.26 -13.54
C ALA A 49 -25.14 4.14 -12.97
N VAL A 50 -25.30 4.35 -11.66
CA VAL A 50 -26.62 4.41 -11.00
C VAL A 50 -27.44 5.58 -11.55
N THR A 51 -26.82 6.75 -11.71
CA THR A 51 -27.50 7.94 -12.25
C THR A 51 -27.97 7.71 -13.68
N ASP A 52 -27.14 7.13 -14.54
CA ASP A 52 -27.48 6.84 -15.93
C ASP A 52 -28.59 5.79 -16.04
N LEU A 53 -28.60 4.80 -15.15
CA LEU A 53 -29.69 3.82 -15.06
C LEU A 53 -31.02 4.45 -14.65
N VAL A 54 -31.02 5.26 -13.58
CA VAL A 54 -32.24 5.91 -13.07
C VAL A 54 -32.79 6.94 -14.06
N THR A 55 -31.92 7.58 -14.84
CA THR A 55 -32.31 8.53 -15.89
C THR A 55 -32.70 7.85 -17.21
N GLY A 56 -32.64 6.52 -17.28
CA GLY A 56 -33.01 5.74 -18.46
C GLY A 56 -32.01 5.84 -19.62
N LYS A 57 -30.78 6.31 -19.35
CA LYS A 57 -29.68 6.36 -20.32
C LYS A 57 -28.90 5.05 -20.42
N ALA A 58 -28.96 4.22 -19.37
CA ALA A 58 -28.35 2.91 -19.34
C ALA A 58 -29.42 1.82 -19.19
N ASP A 59 -29.41 0.84 -20.10
CA ASP A 59 -30.30 -0.33 -20.05
C ASP A 59 -29.67 -1.51 -19.29
N ASN A 60 -28.38 -1.40 -18.94
CA ASN A 60 -27.59 -2.51 -18.42
C ASN A 60 -27.50 -2.49 -16.89
N LEU A 61 -28.62 -2.80 -16.23
CA LEU A 61 -28.71 -2.92 -14.76
C LEU A 61 -27.61 -3.84 -14.18
N HIS A 62 -27.22 -4.89 -14.90
CA HIS A 62 -26.21 -5.83 -14.42
C HIS A 62 -24.83 -5.18 -14.24
N GLU A 63 -24.44 -4.32 -15.19
CA GLU A 63 -23.16 -3.62 -15.18
C GLU A 63 -23.10 -2.59 -14.04
N VAL A 64 -24.21 -1.89 -13.80
CA VAL A 64 -24.36 -1.00 -12.65
C VAL A 64 -24.20 -1.77 -11.35
N MET A 65 -24.92 -2.89 -11.18
CA MET A 65 -24.78 -3.72 -9.97
C MET A 65 -23.35 -4.25 -9.78
N LEU A 66 -22.67 -4.63 -10.87
CA LEU A 66 -21.28 -5.08 -10.80
C LEU A 66 -20.34 -3.96 -10.34
N SER A 67 -20.48 -2.76 -10.91
CA SER A 67 -19.66 -1.60 -10.52
C SER A 67 -19.88 -1.22 -9.05
N MET A 68 -21.12 -1.31 -8.55
CA MET A 68 -21.44 -1.06 -7.15
C MET A 68 -20.79 -2.08 -6.22
N GLU A 69 -20.84 -3.38 -6.58
CA GLU A 69 -20.21 -4.44 -5.79
C GLU A 69 -18.68 -4.31 -5.78
N GLU A 70 -18.07 -3.98 -6.92
CA GLU A 70 -16.63 -3.73 -7.01
C GLU A 70 -16.19 -2.57 -6.13
N ALA A 71 -16.94 -1.46 -6.16
CA ALA A 71 -16.68 -0.30 -5.30
C ALA A 71 -16.81 -0.64 -3.81
N ASP A 72 -17.84 -1.39 -3.41
CA ASP A 72 -18.04 -1.80 -2.00
C ASP A 72 -16.93 -2.74 -1.51
N VAL A 73 -16.58 -3.76 -2.29
CA VAL A 73 -15.50 -4.69 -1.93
C VAL A 73 -14.16 -3.95 -1.80
N SER A 74 -13.85 -3.07 -2.75
CA SER A 74 -12.61 -2.26 -2.73
C SER A 74 -12.56 -1.34 -1.51
N MET A 75 -13.68 -0.68 -1.18
CA MET A 75 -13.78 0.17 0.00
C MET A 75 -13.59 -0.61 1.30
N ARG A 76 -14.21 -1.79 1.42
CA ARG A 76 -14.03 -2.67 2.59
C ARG A 76 -12.57 -3.08 2.76
N MET A 77 -11.89 -3.42 1.67
CA MET A 77 -10.47 -3.74 1.68
C MET A 77 -9.63 -2.54 2.15
N LEU A 78 -9.90 -1.34 1.62
CA LEU A 78 -9.20 -0.12 2.02
C LEU A 78 -9.33 0.17 3.53
N VAL A 79 -10.53 0.01 4.08
CA VAL A 79 -10.77 0.19 5.53
C VAL A 79 -9.94 -0.80 6.35
N GLN A 80 -9.82 -2.05 5.91
CA GLN A 80 -8.97 -3.03 6.60
C GLN A 80 -7.49 -2.62 6.56
N ILE A 81 -7.00 -2.16 5.40
CA ILE A 81 -5.62 -1.68 5.27
C ILE A 81 -5.39 -0.48 6.18
N ARG A 82 -6.30 0.50 6.17
CA ARG A 82 -6.25 1.67 7.06
C ARG A 82 -6.17 1.25 8.52
N ASN A 83 -6.97 0.28 8.95
CA ASN A 83 -6.92 -0.22 10.32
C ASN A 83 -5.56 -0.88 10.62
N LYS A 84 -5.03 -1.71 9.72
CA LYS A 84 -3.71 -2.33 9.88
C LYS A 84 -2.56 -1.33 9.96
N VAL A 85 -2.60 -0.27 9.17
CA VAL A 85 -1.61 0.81 9.22
C VAL A 85 -1.67 1.54 10.56
N VAL A 86 -2.88 1.84 11.05
CA VAL A 86 -3.07 2.46 12.38
C VAL A 86 -2.57 1.54 13.49
N ASP A 87 -2.82 0.24 13.41
CA ASP A 87 -2.36 -0.73 14.39
C ASP A 87 -0.83 -0.87 14.39
N ALA A 88 -0.20 -0.96 13.21
CA ALA A 88 1.24 -0.99 13.08
C ALA A 88 1.90 0.28 13.66
N TYR A 89 1.30 1.45 13.43
CA TYR A 89 1.77 2.70 14.04
C TYR A 89 1.69 2.66 15.57
N LYS A 90 0.59 2.14 16.14
CA LYS A 90 0.45 1.97 17.60
C LYS A 90 1.48 0.98 18.17
N GLU A 91 1.77 -0.11 17.46
CA GLU A 91 2.73 -1.13 17.88
C GLU A 91 4.15 -0.56 17.97
N ILE A 92 4.59 0.24 16.99
CA ILE A 92 5.89 0.91 17.00
C ILE A 92 6.06 1.80 18.24
N ILE A 93 5.01 2.54 18.62
CA ILE A 93 5.04 3.40 19.81
C ILE A 93 5.12 2.57 21.09
N GLN A 94 4.42 1.44 21.17
CA GLN A 94 4.45 0.54 22.32
C GLN A 94 5.80 -0.17 22.51
N MET A 95 6.62 -0.30 21.47
CA MET A 95 7.98 -0.84 21.59
C MET A 95 8.99 0.15 22.19
N GLN A 96 8.70 1.46 22.19
CA GLN A 96 9.63 2.49 22.66
C GLN A 96 9.42 2.91 24.12
N VAL A 97 8.41 2.36 24.82
CA VAL A 97 8.18 2.63 26.25
C VAL A 97 8.84 1.61 27.15
#